data_AF-A0A061RL90-F1
#
_entry.id   AF-A0A061RL90-F1
#
_cell.length_a   1.000
_cell.length_b   1.000
_cell.length_c   1.000
_cell.angle_alpha   90.00
_cell.angle_beta   90.00
_cell.angle_gamma   90.00
#
_symmetry.space_group_name_H-M   'P 1'
#
loop_
_entity.id
_entity.type
_entity.pdbx_description
1 polymer ?
#
loop_
_entity_poly.entity_id
_entity_poly.type
_entity_poly.pdbx_seq_one_letter_code
_entity_poly.pdbx_strand_id
1 'polypeptide(L)'
;MGTLDTRRKGASEALVDTVVEGYRWVRDYYTAVKHGQVRPYSLLERKVREATRNEPWGPTGTALNELAEASFQDDDCYVILAILEMRLGRRAEKWRNVYKALTTLEFILKRGSDTFVTLAANELPRRLAELESFEYIDENGRDQGVNVRHRSSAIRALLESPRLLSAEREAAAKKNQRFKGFTRRELEGMRRHSDEDRAGPSGNDRMHHSSTWAAFDDGGGRGSDERRDAGRAGLHRAPSESFTGSGREASLPRALRAAGETKGVTPEANRRNLAALKAVMARPENKTCADCSGASSSRPTWASINTGVFICMQCAGIHRGLGVHISKVRSCTLDTWLPEQVAFLDSTGNAIANSYWEAKLPPGERPPPGDPSALATFIRLKYTGQWAQGSWPPEEATASALSAASPPP
;
A
#
# COMPACT_ATOMS: atom_id res chain seq x y z
N MET A 1 -0.32 36.04 48.48
CA MET A 1 0.21 35.19 47.38
C MET A 1 -0.32 33.76 47.54
N GLY A 2 -1.61 33.50 47.31
CA GLY A 2 -2.19 32.17 47.63
C GLY A 2 -3.37 31.70 46.77
N THR A 3 -3.73 32.40 45.69
CA THR A 3 -4.97 32.12 44.93
C THR A 3 -4.75 31.69 43.48
N LEU A 4 -3.50 31.59 43.01
CA LEU A 4 -3.18 31.13 41.65
C LEU A 4 -2.75 29.65 41.58
N ASP A 5 -2.36 29.05 42.71
CA ASP A 5 -1.85 27.67 42.77
C ASP A 5 -2.98 26.61 42.83
N THR A 6 -4.14 26.99 43.38
CA THR A 6 -5.30 26.08 43.51
C THR A 6 -6.05 25.87 42.18
N ARG A 7 -6.06 26.86 41.27
CA ARG A 7 -6.66 26.71 39.93
C ARG A 7 -5.84 25.82 39.00
N ARG A 8 -4.51 25.79 39.14
CA ARG A 8 -3.64 24.93 38.34
C ARG A 8 -3.72 23.46 38.75
N LYS A 9 -3.84 23.18 40.05
CA LYS A 9 -4.07 21.82 40.58
C LYS A 9 -5.46 21.27 40.21
N GLY A 10 -6.51 22.09 40.29
CA GLY A 10 -7.86 21.67 39.91
C GLY A 10 -8.02 21.37 38.41
N ALA A 11 -7.30 22.08 37.54
CA ALA A 11 -7.30 21.79 36.10
C ALA A 11 -6.51 20.51 35.75
N SER A 12 -5.43 20.20 36.49
CA SER A 12 -4.68 18.95 36.30
C SER A 12 -5.40 17.73 36.88
N GLU A 13 -6.09 17.85 38.02
CA GLU A 13 -6.90 16.75 38.58
C GLU A 13 -8.13 16.48 37.72
N ALA A 14 -8.82 17.52 37.22
CA ALA A 14 -9.93 17.34 36.28
C ALA A 14 -9.49 16.68 34.96
N LEU A 15 -8.31 17.01 34.43
CA LEU A 15 -7.77 16.39 33.23
C LEU A 15 -7.39 14.92 33.47
N VAL A 16 -6.81 14.60 34.64
CA VAL A 16 -6.48 13.23 35.04
C VAL A 16 -7.74 12.40 35.28
N ASP A 17 -8.79 12.96 35.90
CA ASP A 17 -10.08 12.29 36.08
C ASP A 17 -10.81 12.06 34.75
N THR A 18 -10.73 13.01 33.81
CA THR A 18 -11.30 12.86 32.46
C THR A 18 -10.58 11.78 31.66
N VAL A 19 -9.26 11.66 31.80
CA VAL A 19 -8.45 10.59 31.19
C VAL A 19 -8.78 9.23 31.83
N VAL A 20 -8.86 9.15 33.16
CA VAL A 20 -9.21 7.92 33.89
C VAL A 20 -10.64 7.47 33.55
N GLU A 21 -11.58 8.38 33.36
CA GLU A 21 -12.92 8.09 32.82
C GLU A 21 -12.92 7.72 31.32
N GLY A 22 -12.09 8.37 30.51
CA GLY A 22 -11.93 8.07 29.08
C GLY A 22 -11.38 6.67 28.82
N TYR A 23 -10.62 6.08 29.74
CA TYR A 23 -10.15 4.69 29.67
C TYR A 23 -11.00 3.69 30.48
N ARG A 24 -11.99 4.15 31.27
CA ARG A 24 -12.90 3.25 32.01
C ARG A 24 -13.61 2.30 31.07
N TRP A 25 -14.06 2.75 29.89
CA TRP A 25 -14.71 1.85 28.93
C TRP A 25 -13.78 0.73 28.44
N VAL A 26 -12.46 0.97 28.34
CA VAL A 26 -11.48 -0.04 27.92
C VAL A 26 -11.31 -1.09 28.99
N ARG A 27 -11.15 -0.66 30.25
CA ARG A 27 -11.07 -1.54 31.41
C ARG A 27 -12.36 -2.32 31.58
N ASP A 28 -13.50 -1.67 31.45
CA ASP A 28 -14.84 -2.25 31.59
C ASP A 28 -15.15 -3.19 30.42
N TYR A 29 -14.68 -2.89 29.21
CA TYR A 29 -14.72 -3.79 28.04
C TYR A 29 -13.86 -5.04 28.27
N TYR A 30 -12.62 -4.87 28.75
CA TYR A 30 -11.74 -5.99 29.09
C TYR A 30 -12.31 -6.85 30.22
N THR A 31 -12.95 -6.23 31.20
CA THR A 31 -13.61 -6.88 32.33
C THR A 31 -14.86 -7.64 31.85
N ALA A 32 -15.72 -7.01 31.05
CA ALA A 32 -16.89 -7.64 30.43
C ALA A 32 -16.51 -8.88 29.60
N VAL A 33 -15.48 -8.78 28.76
CA VAL A 33 -14.97 -9.92 27.98
C VAL A 33 -14.40 -11.02 28.88
N LYS A 34 -13.64 -10.67 29.94
CA LYS A 34 -13.14 -11.64 30.93
C LYS A 34 -14.27 -12.34 31.69
N HIS A 35 -15.39 -11.66 31.92
CA HIS A 35 -16.58 -12.20 32.57
C HIS A 35 -17.59 -12.83 31.59
N GLY A 36 -17.20 -13.06 30.33
CA GLY A 36 -18.03 -13.77 29.35
C GLY A 36 -19.20 -12.96 28.79
N GLN A 37 -19.22 -11.64 28.99
CA GLN A 37 -20.22 -10.75 28.42
C GLN A 37 -19.85 -10.39 26.97
N VAL A 38 -20.78 -10.60 26.04
CA VAL A 38 -20.59 -10.28 24.61
C VAL A 38 -21.05 -8.84 24.36
N ARG A 39 -20.10 -7.93 24.11
CA ARG A 39 -20.39 -6.61 23.55
C ARG A 39 -19.97 -6.58 22.07
N PRO A 40 -20.87 -6.29 21.12
CA PRO A 40 -20.49 -6.12 19.73
C PRO A 40 -19.61 -4.88 19.60
N TYR A 41 -18.52 -5.00 18.85
CA TYR A 41 -17.63 -3.87 18.59
C TYR A 41 -18.36 -2.78 17.77
N SER A 42 -18.12 -1.52 18.11
CA SER A 42 -18.54 -0.38 17.29
C SER A 42 -17.90 -0.45 15.90
N LEU A 43 -18.45 0.32 14.94
CA LEU A 43 -17.89 0.38 13.59
C LEU A 43 -16.45 0.91 13.61
N LEU A 44 -16.17 1.90 14.45
CA LEU A 44 -14.83 2.46 14.62
C LEU A 44 -13.88 1.45 15.26
N GLU A 45 -14.30 0.77 16.34
CA GLU A 45 -13.49 -0.25 17.00
C GLU A 45 -13.10 -1.38 16.02
N ARG A 46 -14.03 -1.83 15.19
CA ARG A 46 -13.76 -2.81 14.13
C ARG A 46 -12.70 -2.31 13.16
N LYS A 47 -12.82 -1.05 12.72
CA LYS A 47 -11.91 -0.44 11.74
C LYS A 47 -10.48 -0.30 12.28
N VAL A 48 -10.31 0.18 13.51
CA VAL A 48 -8.97 0.29 14.13
C VAL A 48 -8.35 -1.11 14.33
N ARG A 49 -9.17 -2.10 14.72
CA ARG A 49 -8.71 -3.49 14.89
C ARG A 49 -8.36 -4.17 13.57
N GLU A 50 -9.04 -3.84 12.49
CA GLU A 50 -8.76 -4.33 11.14
C GLU A 50 -7.44 -3.74 10.61
N ALA A 51 -7.25 -2.42 10.73
CA ALA A 51 -6.01 -1.75 10.34
C ALA A 51 -4.78 -2.30 11.11
N THR A 52 -4.98 -2.75 12.35
CA THR A 52 -3.91 -3.30 13.21
C THR A 52 -3.90 -4.82 13.29
N ARG A 53 -4.62 -5.54 12.42
CA ARG A 53 -4.70 -7.00 12.44
C ARG A 53 -3.35 -7.65 12.12
N ASN A 54 -3.11 -8.86 12.61
CA ASN A 54 -1.87 -9.63 12.43
C ASN A 54 -1.76 -10.24 11.01
N GLU A 55 -2.06 -9.46 9.99
CA GLU A 55 -1.87 -9.84 8.58
C GLU A 55 -0.43 -9.53 8.13
N PRO A 56 0.09 -10.15 7.07
CA PRO A 56 1.41 -9.83 6.56
C PRO A 56 1.50 -8.45 5.87
N TRP A 57 0.40 -7.91 5.34
CA TRP A 57 0.37 -6.60 4.67
C TRP A 57 0.03 -5.44 5.63
N GLY A 58 0.56 -4.24 5.38
CA GLY A 58 0.27 -3.03 6.16
C GLY A 58 -1.19 -2.53 6.05
N PRO A 59 -1.60 -1.58 6.92
CA PRO A 59 -2.91 -0.93 6.81
C PRO A 59 -3.07 -0.20 5.48
N THR A 60 -4.26 -0.25 4.89
CA THR A 60 -4.54 0.42 3.62
C THR A 60 -4.58 1.94 3.80
N GLY A 61 -4.17 2.69 2.77
CA GLY A 61 -4.24 4.16 2.80
C GLY A 61 -5.66 4.67 3.01
N THR A 62 -6.68 3.96 2.51
CA THR A 62 -8.10 4.30 2.75
C THR A 62 -8.47 4.16 4.22
N ALA A 63 -8.14 3.03 4.86
CA ALA A 63 -8.40 2.82 6.28
C ALA A 63 -7.67 3.86 7.14
N LEU A 64 -6.43 4.18 6.80
CA LEU A 64 -5.65 5.21 7.52
C LEU A 64 -6.26 6.61 7.40
N ASN A 65 -6.74 6.99 6.21
CA ASN A 65 -7.42 8.28 6.02
C ASN A 65 -8.74 8.33 6.78
N GLU A 66 -9.55 7.28 6.73
CA GLU A 66 -10.81 7.21 7.48
C GLU A 66 -10.59 7.30 9.00
N LEU A 67 -9.53 6.68 9.52
CA LEU A 67 -9.16 6.79 10.94
C LEU A 67 -8.62 8.18 11.29
N ALA A 68 -7.88 8.81 10.39
CA ALA A 68 -7.44 10.20 10.57
C ALA A 68 -8.65 11.17 10.55
N GLU A 69 -9.64 10.94 9.70
CA GLU A 69 -10.90 11.70 9.67
C GLU A 69 -11.72 11.48 10.94
N ALA A 70 -11.84 10.23 11.42
CA ALA A 70 -12.51 9.92 12.68
C ALA A 70 -11.85 10.61 13.88
N SER A 71 -10.52 10.82 13.85
CA SER A 71 -9.83 11.52 14.94
C SER A 71 -10.26 12.98 15.13
N PHE A 72 -11.03 13.58 14.23
CA PHE A 72 -11.60 14.93 14.45
C PHE A 72 -12.82 14.94 15.38
N GLN A 73 -13.30 13.77 15.81
CA GLN A 73 -14.28 13.65 16.90
C GLN A 73 -13.55 13.28 18.19
N ASP A 74 -13.82 14.02 19.27
CA ASP A 74 -13.10 13.85 20.55
C ASP A 74 -13.33 12.45 21.15
N ASP A 75 -14.57 11.94 21.13
CA ASP A 75 -14.91 10.60 21.61
C ASP A 75 -14.17 9.49 20.84
N ASP A 76 -14.05 9.65 19.52
CA ASP A 76 -13.40 8.69 18.64
C ASP A 76 -11.88 8.65 18.89
N CYS A 77 -11.28 9.76 19.34
CA CYS A 77 -9.85 9.80 19.70
C CYS A 77 -9.53 8.81 20.81
N TYR A 78 -10.35 8.76 21.87
CA TYR A 78 -10.16 7.83 22.99
C TYR A 78 -10.29 6.39 22.51
N VAL A 79 -11.25 6.09 21.63
CA VAL A 79 -11.45 4.75 21.06
C VAL A 79 -10.24 4.30 20.25
N ILE A 80 -9.78 5.17 19.35
CA ILE A 80 -8.62 4.89 18.49
C ILE A 80 -7.39 4.69 19.35
N LEU A 81 -7.07 5.64 20.24
CA LEU A 81 -5.85 5.63 21.04
C LEU A 81 -5.79 4.40 21.95
N ALA A 82 -6.88 4.07 22.64
CA ALA A 82 -6.94 2.89 23.50
C ALA A 82 -6.68 1.58 22.76
N ILE A 83 -7.22 1.43 21.54
CA ILE A 83 -6.97 0.21 20.75
C ILE A 83 -5.51 0.17 20.29
N LEU A 84 -4.95 1.32 19.89
CA LEU A 84 -3.55 1.41 19.49
C LEU A 84 -2.63 1.09 20.66
N GLU A 85 -2.80 1.71 21.82
CA GLU A 85 -2.01 1.46 23.02
C GLU A 85 -2.04 -0.02 23.44
N MET A 86 -3.23 -0.62 23.43
CA MET A 86 -3.44 -2.04 23.69
C MET A 86 -2.75 -2.95 22.68
N ARG A 87 -2.59 -2.50 21.43
CA ARG A 87 -1.81 -3.21 20.39
C ARG A 87 -0.31 -2.99 20.53
N LEU A 88 0.13 -1.85 21.07
CA LEU A 88 1.52 -1.56 21.39
C LEU A 88 2.03 -2.42 22.56
N GLY A 89 1.17 -2.72 23.54
CA GLY A 89 1.49 -3.58 24.69
C GLY A 89 1.46 -5.09 24.42
N ARG A 90 1.51 -5.54 23.15
CA ARG A 90 1.46 -6.97 22.82
C ARG A 90 2.86 -7.61 22.93
N ARG A 91 2.88 -8.91 23.20
CA ARG A 91 4.11 -9.72 23.25
C ARG A 91 4.87 -9.69 21.92
N ALA A 92 6.17 -9.98 22.00
CA ALA A 92 7.10 -9.96 20.87
C ALA A 92 6.64 -10.79 19.67
N GLU A 93 6.02 -11.96 19.89
CA GLU A 93 5.52 -12.83 18.81
C GLU A 93 4.43 -12.17 17.95
N LYS A 94 3.81 -11.10 18.46
CA LYS A 94 2.79 -10.30 17.79
C LYS A 94 3.34 -8.97 17.28
N TRP A 95 4.63 -8.92 16.94
CA TRP A 95 5.31 -7.74 16.41
C TRP A 95 4.55 -7.03 15.28
N ARG A 96 3.84 -7.75 14.38
CA ARG A 96 3.05 -7.12 13.31
C ARG A 96 1.91 -6.28 13.86
N ASN A 97 1.27 -6.69 14.95
CA ASN A 97 0.24 -5.88 15.62
C ASN A 97 0.84 -4.59 16.16
N VAL A 98 2.00 -4.69 16.81
CA VAL A 98 2.74 -3.54 17.38
C VAL A 98 3.16 -2.58 16.25
N TYR A 99 3.84 -3.10 15.23
CA TYR A 99 4.32 -2.34 14.09
C TYR A 99 3.19 -1.64 13.33
N LYS A 100 2.07 -2.31 13.07
CA LYS A 100 0.92 -1.67 12.42
C LYS A 100 0.24 -0.65 13.31
N ALA A 101 0.18 -0.87 14.63
CA ALA A 101 -0.31 0.15 15.55
C ALA A 101 0.57 1.40 15.51
N LEU A 102 1.90 1.26 15.52
CA LEU A 102 2.84 2.38 15.32
C LEU A 102 2.63 3.07 13.97
N THR A 103 2.41 2.30 12.91
CA THR A 103 2.15 2.83 11.55
C THR A 103 0.88 3.68 11.51
N THR A 104 -0.21 3.17 12.08
CA THR A 104 -1.49 3.87 12.16
C THR A 104 -1.37 5.11 13.04
N LEU A 105 -0.69 5.00 14.19
CA LEU A 105 -0.42 6.12 15.09
C LEU A 105 0.33 7.25 14.38
N GLU A 106 1.47 6.95 13.76
CA GLU A 106 2.26 7.95 13.02
C GLU A 106 1.42 8.65 11.94
N PHE A 107 0.61 7.88 11.22
CA PHE A 107 -0.23 8.42 10.15
C PHE A 107 -1.25 9.43 10.68
N ILE A 108 -1.93 9.09 11.79
CA ILE A 108 -2.93 9.97 12.42
C ILE A 108 -2.25 11.18 13.04
N LEU A 109 -1.07 11.06 13.68
CA LEU A 109 -0.33 12.22 14.20
C LEU A 109 -0.01 13.25 13.10
N LYS A 110 0.27 12.78 11.88
CA LYS A 110 0.61 13.66 10.74
C LYS A 110 -0.59 14.27 10.02
N ARG A 111 -1.83 13.78 10.22
CA ARG A 111 -3.01 14.18 9.41
C ARG A 111 -4.32 14.37 10.18
N GLY A 112 -4.42 13.78 11.35
CA GLY A 112 -5.59 13.81 12.23
C GLY A 112 -5.66 15.09 13.07
N SER A 113 -6.51 15.09 14.09
CA SER A 113 -6.76 16.23 14.96
C SER A 113 -5.62 16.54 15.93
N ASP A 114 -5.56 17.78 16.40
CA ASP A 114 -4.63 18.19 17.46
C ASP A 114 -5.07 17.65 18.84
N THR A 115 -6.36 17.36 19.03
CA THR A 115 -6.87 16.63 20.20
C THR A 115 -6.22 15.26 20.32
N PHE A 116 -6.19 14.50 19.22
CA PHE A 116 -5.57 13.17 19.19
C PHE A 116 -4.06 13.25 19.48
N VAL A 117 -3.37 14.26 18.93
CA VAL A 117 -1.95 14.51 19.21
C VAL A 117 -1.72 14.73 20.70
N THR A 118 -2.54 15.58 21.32
CA THR A 118 -2.44 15.92 22.75
C THR A 118 -2.64 14.68 23.62
N LEU A 119 -3.66 13.87 23.31
CA LEU A 119 -3.92 12.61 24.00
C LEU A 119 -2.74 11.63 23.83
N ALA A 120 -2.24 11.44 22.61
CA ALA A 120 -1.11 10.55 22.35
C ALA A 120 0.18 11.01 23.05
N ALA A 121 0.43 12.31 23.13
CA ALA A 121 1.59 12.88 23.81
C ALA A 121 1.55 12.67 25.33
N ASN A 122 0.37 12.59 25.93
CA ASN A 122 0.21 12.33 27.36
C ASN A 122 0.32 10.84 27.71
N GLU A 123 -0.30 9.96 26.91
CA GLU A 123 -0.49 8.56 27.28
C GLU A 123 0.64 7.62 26.80
N LEU A 124 1.21 7.89 25.62
CA LEU A 124 2.11 6.94 24.94
C LEU A 124 3.62 7.03 25.27
N PRO A 125 4.20 8.10 25.85
CA PRO A 125 5.66 8.19 25.99
C PRO A 125 6.31 6.99 26.68
N ARG A 126 5.73 6.51 27.79
CA ARG A 126 6.24 5.35 28.52
C ARG A 126 6.21 4.10 27.65
N ARG A 127 5.09 3.84 26.96
CA ARG A 127 4.93 2.66 26.11
C ARG A 127 5.89 2.71 24.91
N LEU A 128 6.07 3.87 24.30
CA LEU A 128 6.99 4.05 23.18
C LEU A 128 8.45 3.85 23.59
N ALA A 129 8.85 4.31 24.77
CA ALA A 129 10.18 4.08 25.32
C ALA A 129 10.45 2.59 25.57
N GLU A 130 9.48 1.83 26.10
CA GLU A 130 9.60 0.36 26.24
C GLU A 130 9.77 -0.35 24.89
N LEU A 131 9.21 0.20 23.81
CA LEU A 131 9.34 -0.37 22.46
C LEU A 131 10.69 -0.06 21.79
N GLU A 132 11.49 0.88 22.32
CA GLU A 132 12.83 1.16 21.78
C GLU A 132 13.82 0.01 22.04
N SER A 133 13.55 -0.84 23.03
CA SER A 133 14.29 -2.08 23.29
C SER A 133 13.53 -3.33 22.82
N PHE A 134 12.56 -3.19 21.92
CA PHE A 134 11.77 -4.30 21.42
C PHE A 134 12.61 -5.28 20.58
N GLU A 135 12.65 -6.55 20.96
CA GLU A 135 13.41 -7.59 20.28
C GLU A 135 12.49 -8.72 19.80
N TYR A 136 12.62 -9.08 18.53
CA TYR A 136 11.98 -10.27 17.96
C TYR A 136 12.73 -10.72 16.71
N ILE A 137 13.25 -11.95 16.77
CA ILE A 137 13.87 -12.64 15.64
C ILE A 137 12.90 -13.72 15.16
N ASP A 138 12.60 -13.73 13.87
CA ASP A 138 11.69 -14.71 13.28
C ASP A 138 12.35 -16.08 13.07
N GLU A 139 11.54 -17.06 12.65
CA GLU A 139 12.00 -18.44 12.37
C GLU A 139 13.08 -18.52 11.28
N ASN A 140 13.19 -17.48 10.44
CA ASN A 140 14.20 -17.39 9.39
C ASN A 140 15.46 -16.65 9.87
N GLY A 141 15.56 -16.31 11.15
CA GLY A 141 16.69 -15.57 11.73
C GLY A 141 16.68 -14.07 11.43
N ARG A 142 15.57 -13.50 10.93
CA ARG A 142 15.47 -12.06 10.64
C ARG A 142 15.00 -11.29 11.87
N ASP A 143 15.71 -10.22 12.23
CA ASP A 143 15.27 -9.29 13.27
C ASP A 143 14.13 -8.42 12.74
N GLN A 144 12.90 -8.77 13.11
CA GLN A 144 11.70 -7.99 12.80
C GLN A 144 11.46 -6.88 13.85
N GLY A 145 12.13 -6.95 15.00
CA GLY A 145 12.05 -5.96 16.07
C GLY A 145 12.72 -4.63 15.71
N VAL A 146 13.75 -4.64 14.84
CA VAL A 146 14.46 -3.42 14.43
C VAL A 146 13.55 -2.31 13.91
N ASN A 147 12.53 -2.68 13.12
CA ASN A 147 11.58 -1.74 12.55
C ASN A 147 10.63 -1.17 13.61
N VAL A 148 10.30 -1.96 14.63
CA VAL A 148 9.51 -1.50 15.78
C VAL A 148 10.31 -0.47 16.58
N ARG A 149 11.59 -0.74 16.87
CA ARG A 149 12.49 0.17 17.60
C ARG A 149 12.70 1.50 16.88
N HIS A 150 13.02 1.46 15.59
CA HIS A 150 13.22 2.69 14.80
C HIS A 150 11.94 3.53 14.74
N ARG A 151 10.78 2.89 14.58
CA ARG A 151 9.51 3.62 14.46
C ARG A 151 9.01 4.15 15.80
N SER A 152 9.17 3.40 16.90
CA SER A 152 8.83 3.91 18.23
C SER A 152 9.66 5.12 18.60
N SER A 153 10.97 5.09 18.32
CA SER A 153 11.87 6.23 18.53
C SER A 153 11.48 7.45 17.70
N ALA A 154 11.18 7.26 16.41
CA ALA A 154 10.73 8.34 15.54
C ALA A 154 9.40 8.96 16.02
N ILE A 155 8.42 8.14 16.41
CA ILE A 155 7.13 8.63 16.92
C ILE A 155 7.30 9.35 18.25
N ARG A 156 8.15 8.83 19.14
CA ARG A 156 8.44 9.49 20.42
C ARG A 156 9.06 10.87 20.19
N ALA A 157 10.03 10.99 19.29
CA ALA A 157 10.63 12.27 18.90
C ALA A 157 9.60 13.26 18.31
N LEU A 158 8.61 12.76 17.55
CA LEU A 158 7.51 13.60 17.03
C LEU A 158 6.61 14.13 18.15
N LEU A 159 6.30 13.31 19.16
CA LEU A 159 5.48 13.72 20.29
C LEU A 159 6.22 14.67 21.25
N GLU A 160 7.54 14.49 21.41
CA GLU A 160 8.38 15.35 22.26
C GLU A 160 8.64 16.73 21.64
N SER A 161 8.59 16.85 20.30
CA SER A 161 8.93 18.09 19.59
C SER A 161 7.78 18.65 18.76
N PRO A 162 7.04 19.66 19.27
CA PRO A 162 5.94 20.30 18.54
C PRO A 162 6.35 20.91 17.19
N ARG A 163 7.59 21.40 17.10
CA ARG A 163 8.13 21.98 15.84
C ARG A 163 8.30 20.92 14.76
N LEU A 164 8.86 19.76 15.12
CA LEU A 164 9.03 18.64 14.19
C LEU A 164 7.68 18.13 13.72
N LEU A 165 6.73 17.97 14.65
CA LEU A 165 5.38 17.54 14.31
C LEU A 165 4.67 18.52 13.37
N SER A 166 4.77 19.84 13.62
CA SER A 166 4.19 20.86 12.73
C SER A 166 4.77 20.76 11.32
N ALA A 167 6.09 20.65 11.19
CA ALA A 167 6.75 20.53 9.89
C ALA A 167 6.30 19.26 9.13
N GLU A 168 6.18 18.12 9.82
CA GLU A 168 5.67 16.88 9.23
C GLU A 168 4.20 16.97 8.82
N ARG A 169 3.36 17.65 9.59
CA ARG A 169 1.94 17.90 9.26
C ARG A 169 1.80 18.81 8.05
N GLU A 170 2.60 19.88 7.95
CA GLU A 170 2.65 20.75 6.77
C GLU A 170 3.10 19.99 5.52
N ALA A 171 4.14 19.17 5.63
CA ALA A 171 4.62 18.33 4.53
C ALA A 171 3.55 17.31 4.10
N ALA A 172 2.86 16.69 5.05
CA ALA A 172 1.75 15.78 4.79
C ALA A 172 0.56 16.46 4.10
N ALA A 173 0.23 17.70 4.49
CA ALA A 173 -0.83 18.50 3.88
C ALA A 173 -0.51 18.85 2.42
N LYS A 174 0.73 19.28 2.12
CA LYS A 174 1.20 19.54 0.75
C LYS A 174 1.13 18.30 -0.13
N LYS A 175 1.51 17.13 0.41
CA LYS A 175 1.40 15.85 -0.30
C LYS A 175 -0.07 15.51 -0.60
N ASN A 176 -0.99 15.76 0.32
CA ASN A 176 -2.42 15.48 0.12
C ASN A 176 -3.07 16.41 -0.94
N GLN A 177 -2.68 17.69 -0.99
CA GLN A 177 -3.15 18.63 -2.02
C GLN A 177 -2.78 18.19 -3.44
N ARG A 178 -1.65 17.51 -3.61
CA ARG A 178 -1.23 16.98 -4.92
C ARG A 178 -2.06 15.79 -5.41
N PHE A 179 -2.78 15.11 -4.51
CA PHE A 179 -3.60 13.92 -4.81
C PHE A 179 -5.11 14.15 -4.71
N LYS A 180 -5.59 15.26 -4.11
CA LYS A 180 -6.96 15.73 -4.33
C LYS A 180 -7.04 16.28 -5.76
N GLY A 181 -7.67 15.51 -6.65
CA GLY A 181 -7.85 15.90 -8.04
C GLY A 181 -8.45 17.31 -8.15
N PHE A 182 -7.91 18.09 -9.08
CA PHE A 182 -8.40 19.43 -9.38
C PHE A 182 -9.90 19.39 -9.72
N THR A 183 -10.64 20.37 -9.20
CA THR A 183 -12.03 20.59 -9.64
C THR A 183 -12.04 21.09 -11.08
N ARG A 184 -13.15 20.86 -11.80
CA ARG A 184 -13.34 21.30 -13.20
C ARG A 184 -13.06 22.80 -13.38
N ARG A 185 -13.39 23.61 -12.38
CA ARG A 185 -13.22 25.07 -12.34
C ARG A 185 -11.75 25.48 -12.17
N GLU A 186 -10.97 24.72 -11.41
CA GLU A 186 -9.52 24.94 -11.24
C GLU A 186 -8.73 24.55 -12.49
N LEU A 187 -9.14 23.47 -13.17
CA LEU A 187 -8.60 23.07 -14.48
C LEU A 187 -8.86 24.10 -15.59
N GLU A 188 -10.00 24.80 -15.52
CA GLU A 188 -10.36 25.88 -16.46
C GLU A 188 -9.58 27.18 -16.17
N GLY A 189 -9.26 27.47 -14.91
CA GLY A 189 -8.43 28.62 -14.52
C GLY A 189 -6.97 28.50 -14.97
N MET A 190 -6.41 27.30 -14.92
CA MET A 190 -5.03 27.03 -15.35
C MET A 190 -4.81 27.14 -16.87
N ARG A 191 -5.88 27.12 -17.69
CA ARG A 191 -5.80 27.30 -19.15
C ARG A 191 -5.74 28.77 -19.59
N ARG A 192 -5.89 29.74 -18.67
CA ARG A 192 -5.95 31.18 -19.00
C ARG A 192 -4.66 31.96 -18.67
N HIS A 193 -3.64 31.32 -18.10
CA HIS A 193 -2.34 31.93 -17.78
C HIS A 193 -1.19 31.17 -18.44
N SER A 194 -1.23 31.05 -19.77
CA SER A 194 -0.13 30.50 -20.55
C SER A 194 0.35 31.45 -21.65
N ASP A 195 0.20 32.75 -21.45
CA ASP A 195 0.88 33.79 -22.20
C ASP A 195 1.29 34.87 -21.19
N GLU A 196 2.55 35.31 -21.25
CA GLU A 196 3.21 36.25 -20.31
C GLU A 196 3.76 35.61 -19.02
N ASP A 197 4.91 34.92 -19.12
CA ASP A 197 6.17 35.55 -18.70
C ASP A 197 7.36 34.58 -18.78
N ARG A 198 8.34 35.02 -19.56
CA ARG A 198 9.60 34.36 -19.85
C ARG A 198 10.67 35.01 -18.98
N ALA A 199 10.87 34.52 -17.76
CA ALA A 199 12.06 34.82 -16.95
C ALA A 199 12.25 33.75 -15.86
N GLY A 200 13.19 32.82 -16.08
CA GLY A 200 13.61 31.89 -15.04
C GLY A 200 14.76 32.48 -14.22
N PRO A 201 14.76 32.35 -12.88
CA PRO A 201 15.97 32.42 -12.11
C PRO A 201 16.52 31.02 -11.81
N SER A 202 17.80 30.87 -12.14
CA SER A 202 18.73 29.86 -11.66
C SER A 202 18.70 29.79 -10.13
N GLY A 203 18.57 28.59 -9.57
CA GLY A 203 18.61 28.33 -8.14
C GLY A 203 18.93 26.86 -7.88
N ASN A 204 20.18 26.61 -7.51
CA ASN A 204 20.77 25.32 -7.25
C ASN A 204 20.50 24.95 -5.78
N ASP A 205 19.58 24.04 -5.49
CA ASP A 205 19.41 23.49 -4.13
C ASP A 205 19.29 21.96 -4.16
N ARG A 206 20.43 21.33 -3.86
CA ARG A 206 20.53 19.92 -3.48
C ARG A 206 19.88 19.73 -2.11
N MET A 207 18.68 19.14 -2.06
CA MET A 207 18.13 18.58 -0.83
C MET A 207 18.18 17.04 -0.86
N HIS A 208 18.94 16.49 0.08
CA HIS A 208 18.97 15.07 0.42
C HIS A 208 17.59 14.63 0.90
N HIS A 209 16.87 13.85 0.08
CA HIS A 209 15.69 13.13 0.55
C HIS A 209 16.13 11.87 1.31
N SER A 210 16.06 11.93 2.64
CA SER A 210 16.02 10.74 3.51
C SER A 210 14.69 10.01 3.28
N SER A 211 14.72 8.98 2.44
CA SER A 211 13.55 8.18 2.07
C SER A 211 13.43 6.95 2.98
N THR A 212 12.85 7.11 4.17
CA THR A 212 12.66 6.03 5.16
C THR A 212 11.45 5.11 4.87
N TRP A 213 10.98 5.02 3.62
CA TRP A 213 9.79 4.23 3.25
C TRP A 213 10.07 3.14 2.21
N ALA A 214 11.34 2.81 2.00
CA ALA A 214 11.76 1.80 1.03
C ALA A 214 12.75 0.80 1.66
N ALA A 215 12.27 0.01 2.61
CA ALA A 215 12.91 -1.25 2.97
C ALA A 215 11.89 -2.13 3.73
N PHE A 216 11.92 -3.44 3.47
CA PHE A 216 11.22 -4.51 4.17
C PHE A 216 9.77 -4.79 3.76
N ASP A 217 9.60 -5.40 2.60
CA ASP A 217 8.52 -6.38 2.37
C ASP A 217 9.16 -7.59 1.67
N ASP A 218 9.80 -8.42 2.48
CA ASP A 218 10.42 -9.70 2.07
C ASP A 218 10.11 -10.71 3.18
N GLY A 219 9.50 -11.84 2.81
CA GLY A 219 9.29 -13.02 3.66
C GLY A 219 7.83 -13.34 3.95
N GLY A 220 7.19 -14.07 3.02
CA GLY A 220 5.81 -14.55 3.12
C GLY A 220 5.60 -15.74 4.06
N GLY A 221 4.35 -16.23 4.13
CA GLY A 221 4.03 -17.57 4.65
C GLY A 221 2.69 -17.73 5.36
N ARG A 222 1.66 -18.14 4.59
CA ARG A 222 0.64 -19.21 4.83
C ARG A 222 -0.16 -19.30 6.16
N GLY A 223 -1.47 -19.56 6.01
CA GLY A 223 -2.37 -20.12 7.04
C GLY A 223 -3.79 -19.55 6.92
N SER A 224 -4.60 -20.03 5.97
CA SER A 224 -5.74 -20.94 6.22
C SER A 224 -6.84 -20.34 7.11
N ASP A 225 -7.84 -19.71 6.49
CA ASP A 225 -9.12 -19.38 7.13
C ASP A 225 -10.16 -20.39 6.64
N GLU A 226 -10.47 -21.31 7.54
CA GLU A 226 -11.56 -22.29 7.46
C GLU A 226 -12.87 -21.54 7.71
N ARG A 227 -13.70 -21.37 6.67
CA ARG A 227 -15.12 -21.04 6.84
C ARG A 227 -15.97 -22.09 6.15
N ARG A 228 -16.66 -22.82 7.01
CA ARG A 228 -17.78 -23.70 6.75
C ARG A 228 -18.90 -22.89 6.09
N ASP A 229 -19.41 -23.37 4.95
CA ASP A 229 -20.85 -23.37 4.74
C ASP A 229 -21.27 -24.52 3.81
N ALA A 230 -22.51 -24.95 4.03
CA ALA A 230 -23.06 -26.24 3.71
C ALA A 230 -23.47 -26.42 2.24
N GLY A 231 -23.39 -27.69 1.79
CA GLY A 231 -24.41 -28.32 0.94
C GLY A 231 -24.44 -27.96 -0.54
N ARG A 232 -24.05 -28.92 -1.40
CA ARG A 232 -24.96 -29.75 -2.23
C ARG A 232 -24.34 -30.18 -3.57
N ALA A 233 -24.43 -31.50 -3.79
CA ALA A 233 -24.46 -32.28 -5.04
C ALA A 233 -23.24 -32.24 -5.98
N GLY A 234 -22.63 -33.42 -6.13
CA GLY A 234 -21.41 -33.65 -6.90
C GLY A 234 -21.58 -33.79 -8.40
N LEU A 235 -20.46 -33.55 -9.09
CA LEU A 235 -20.13 -34.10 -10.40
C LEU A 235 -18.62 -34.37 -10.41
N HIS A 236 -18.23 -35.56 -10.83
CA HIS A 236 -16.87 -36.08 -10.84
C HIS A 236 -15.91 -35.23 -11.71
N ARG A 237 -14.70 -34.93 -11.22
CA ARG A 237 -13.57 -34.45 -12.04
C ARG A 237 -12.25 -35.10 -11.60
N ALA A 238 -11.52 -35.63 -12.59
CA ALA A 238 -10.25 -36.37 -12.50
C ALA A 238 -9.05 -35.48 -12.06
N PRO A 239 -7.87 -36.05 -11.72
CA PRO A 239 -6.93 -35.47 -10.78
C PRO A 239 -6.08 -34.31 -11.33
N SER A 240 -5.80 -33.36 -10.44
CA SER A 240 -5.05 -32.12 -10.62
C SER A 240 -3.53 -32.32 -10.50
N GLU A 241 -2.77 -31.80 -11.47
CA GLU A 241 -1.35 -31.48 -11.24
C GLU A 241 -1.25 -30.22 -10.36
N SER A 242 -0.46 -30.33 -9.29
CA SER A 242 -0.28 -29.33 -8.25
C SER A 242 0.43 -28.07 -8.78
N PHE A 243 -0.33 -26.98 -8.87
CA PHE A 243 0.12 -25.65 -9.22
C PHE A 243 0.84 -24.98 -8.04
N THR A 244 2.19 -25.06 -8.01
CA THR A 244 3.01 -24.28 -7.09
C THR A 244 3.81 -23.23 -7.87
N GLY A 245 3.49 -21.95 -7.67
CA GLY A 245 4.05 -20.79 -8.38
C GLY A 245 5.53 -20.47 -8.09
N SER A 246 6.31 -21.39 -7.52
CA SER A 246 7.72 -21.14 -7.15
C SER A 246 8.68 -21.18 -8.34
N GLY A 247 8.33 -21.87 -9.44
CA GLY A 247 9.24 -22.05 -10.58
C GLY A 247 9.26 -20.90 -11.58
N ARG A 248 8.17 -20.12 -11.70
CA ARG A 248 7.99 -19.11 -12.75
C ARG A 248 8.69 -17.78 -12.48
N GLU A 249 8.87 -17.41 -11.21
CA GLU A 249 9.64 -16.21 -10.86
C GLU A 249 11.14 -16.44 -11.06
N ALA A 250 11.61 -17.69 -10.90
CA ALA A 250 13.00 -18.09 -11.04
C ALA A 250 13.53 -18.11 -12.49
N SER A 251 12.67 -17.95 -13.50
CA SER A 251 13.05 -17.89 -14.92
C SER A 251 13.06 -16.47 -15.51
N LEU A 252 12.48 -15.47 -14.84
CA LEU A 252 12.50 -14.07 -15.30
C LEU A 252 13.88 -13.43 -15.11
N PRO A 253 14.35 -12.51 -15.97
CA PRO A 253 15.53 -11.70 -15.69
C PRO A 253 15.38 -10.89 -14.38
N ARG A 254 16.48 -10.63 -13.66
CA ARG A 254 16.47 -9.92 -12.37
C ARG A 254 15.69 -8.60 -12.42
N ALA A 255 15.81 -7.86 -13.53
CA ALA A 255 15.12 -6.59 -13.78
C ALA A 255 13.58 -6.71 -13.87
N LEU A 256 13.06 -7.88 -14.25
CA LEU A 256 11.62 -8.19 -14.27
C LEU A 256 11.14 -8.82 -12.94
N ARG A 257 12.07 -9.38 -12.15
CA ARG A 257 11.79 -9.84 -10.77
C ARG A 257 11.71 -8.68 -9.78
N ALA A 258 12.61 -7.71 -9.87
CA ALA A 258 12.64 -6.58 -8.96
C ALA A 258 11.45 -5.65 -9.22
N ALA A 259 10.45 -5.67 -8.35
CA ALA A 259 9.24 -4.86 -8.41
C ALA A 259 9.49 -3.36 -8.08
N GLY A 260 10.57 -2.76 -8.55
CA GLY A 260 10.95 -1.46 -7.99
C GLY A 260 12.24 -0.83 -8.46
N GLU A 261 13.29 -1.62 -8.67
CA GLU A 261 14.65 -1.09 -8.71
C GLU A 261 15.02 -0.47 -10.07
N THR A 262 14.67 0.79 -10.24
CA THR A 262 15.17 1.65 -11.34
C THR A 262 16.29 2.57 -10.85
N LYS A 263 16.98 2.18 -9.75
CA LYS A 263 18.08 2.95 -9.17
C LYS A 263 19.20 3.06 -10.20
N GLY A 264 19.69 4.29 -10.42
CA GLY A 264 20.80 4.56 -11.35
C GLY A 264 20.39 4.89 -12.80
N VAL A 265 19.10 4.82 -13.15
CA VAL A 265 18.63 5.30 -14.47
C VAL A 265 18.72 6.82 -14.51
N THR A 266 19.54 7.37 -15.41
CA THR A 266 19.65 8.82 -15.60
C THR A 266 18.36 9.38 -16.23
N PRO A 267 18.02 10.67 -16.01
CA PRO A 267 16.88 11.29 -16.67
C PRO A 267 16.92 11.14 -18.20
N GLU A 268 18.11 11.19 -18.80
CA GLU A 268 18.31 10.97 -20.23
C GLU A 268 17.98 9.54 -20.68
N ALA A 269 18.48 8.55 -19.95
CA ALA A 269 18.17 7.15 -20.22
C ALA A 269 16.67 6.89 -20.08
N ASN A 270 16.02 7.47 -19.05
CA ASN A 270 14.59 7.32 -18.87
C ASN A 270 13.80 7.97 -20.01
N ARG A 271 14.22 9.14 -20.53
CA ARG A 271 13.58 9.75 -21.71
C ARG A 271 13.63 8.84 -22.93
N ARG A 272 14.78 8.19 -23.19
CA ARG A 272 14.92 7.20 -24.27
C ARG A 272 14.02 5.98 -24.06
N ASN A 273 13.98 5.45 -22.84
CA ASN A 273 13.14 4.29 -22.50
C ASN A 273 11.64 4.61 -22.64
N LEU A 274 11.20 5.79 -22.20
CA LEU A 274 9.82 6.24 -22.37
C LEU A 274 9.45 6.47 -23.84
N ALA A 275 10.39 6.94 -24.67
CA ALA A 275 10.17 7.08 -26.11
C ALA A 275 10.00 5.71 -26.79
N ALA A 276 10.86 4.74 -26.45
CA ALA A 276 10.73 3.36 -26.92
C ALA A 276 9.42 2.71 -26.44
N LEU A 277 9.07 2.85 -25.16
CA LEU A 277 7.81 2.35 -24.60
C LEU A 277 6.59 2.93 -25.32
N LYS A 278 6.62 4.23 -25.66
CA LYS A 278 5.55 4.88 -26.42
C LYS A 278 5.38 4.26 -27.81
N ALA A 279 6.45 3.81 -28.45
CA ALA A 279 6.37 3.07 -29.71
C ALA A 279 5.70 1.69 -29.52
N VAL A 280 6.02 0.97 -28.45
CA VAL A 280 5.36 -0.30 -28.09
C VAL A 280 3.86 -0.12 -27.87
N MET A 281 3.48 0.92 -27.11
CA MET A 281 2.08 1.26 -26.83
C MET A 281 1.30 1.67 -28.08
N ALA A 282 1.98 2.14 -29.13
CA ALA A 282 1.34 2.57 -30.37
C ALA A 282 0.91 1.39 -31.27
N ARG A 283 1.35 0.17 -30.97
CA ARG A 283 0.96 -1.04 -31.71
C ARG A 283 -0.55 -1.33 -31.54
N PRO A 284 -1.26 -1.80 -32.59
CA PRO A 284 -2.72 -1.98 -32.55
C PRO A 284 -3.23 -2.81 -31.36
N GLU A 285 -2.55 -3.90 -31.04
CA GLU A 285 -2.87 -4.81 -29.94
C GLU A 285 -2.76 -4.16 -28.55
N ASN A 286 -1.88 -3.17 -28.41
CA ASN A 286 -1.62 -2.47 -27.15
C ASN A 286 -2.49 -1.23 -26.96
N LYS A 287 -3.30 -0.84 -27.97
CA LYS A 287 -4.24 0.29 -27.86
C LYS A 287 -5.47 -0.05 -27.02
N THR A 288 -5.76 -1.33 -26.85
CA THR A 288 -6.89 -1.84 -26.09
C THR A 288 -6.38 -2.51 -24.82
N CYS A 289 -7.05 -2.28 -23.70
CA CYS A 289 -6.70 -2.90 -22.42
C CYS A 289 -6.74 -4.43 -22.53
N ALA A 290 -5.70 -5.10 -22.01
CA ALA A 290 -5.58 -6.55 -22.08
C ALA A 290 -6.70 -7.32 -21.38
N ASP A 291 -7.38 -6.72 -20.39
CA ASP A 291 -8.36 -7.41 -19.56
C ASP A 291 -9.79 -7.00 -19.89
N CYS A 292 -10.08 -5.70 -19.79
CA CYS A 292 -11.44 -5.20 -20.00
C CYS A 292 -11.77 -4.96 -21.49
N SER A 293 -10.82 -5.17 -22.40
CA SER A 293 -11.04 -5.08 -23.85
C SER A 293 -11.70 -3.79 -24.34
N GLY A 294 -11.46 -2.66 -23.66
CA GLY A 294 -12.05 -1.37 -24.01
C GLY A 294 -13.40 -1.07 -23.34
N ALA A 295 -13.90 -1.95 -22.45
CA ALA A 295 -15.06 -1.66 -21.59
C ALA A 295 -14.82 -0.46 -20.66
N SER A 296 -13.56 -0.13 -20.37
CA SER A 296 -13.17 1.11 -19.71
C SER A 296 -12.97 2.21 -20.75
N SER A 297 -13.53 3.40 -20.54
CA SER A 297 -13.32 4.58 -21.40
C SER A 297 -11.89 5.11 -21.40
N SER A 298 -10.97 4.48 -20.68
CA SER A 298 -9.58 4.90 -20.53
C SER A 298 -8.62 4.01 -21.33
N ARG A 299 -7.69 4.65 -22.05
CA ARG A 299 -6.62 3.98 -22.80
C ARG A 299 -5.68 3.22 -21.83
N PRO A 300 -5.03 2.14 -22.27
CA PRO A 300 -4.08 1.41 -21.44
C PRO A 300 -2.76 2.19 -21.27
N THR A 301 -2.70 3.05 -20.25
CA THR A 301 -1.52 3.84 -19.89
C THR A 301 -0.69 3.24 -18.76
N TRP A 302 -1.02 2.01 -18.37
CA TRP A 302 -0.33 1.23 -17.34
C TRP A 302 0.11 -0.10 -17.94
N ALA A 303 1.13 -0.72 -17.35
CA ALA A 303 1.62 -2.02 -17.77
C ALA A 303 2.01 -2.88 -16.58
N SER A 304 1.91 -4.20 -16.74
CA SER A 304 2.45 -5.17 -15.79
C SER A 304 3.71 -5.80 -16.38
N ILE A 305 4.87 -5.47 -15.81
CA ILE A 305 6.17 -5.77 -16.42
C ILE A 305 6.52 -7.26 -16.41
N ASN A 306 5.93 -8.06 -15.53
CA ASN A 306 6.20 -9.50 -15.44
C ASN A 306 5.16 -10.35 -16.18
N THR A 307 3.96 -9.83 -16.38
CA THR A 307 2.90 -10.52 -17.14
C THR A 307 2.79 -10.05 -18.59
N GLY A 308 3.53 -9.00 -18.96
CA GLY A 308 3.73 -8.60 -20.36
C GLY A 308 2.57 -7.82 -20.98
N VAL A 309 1.68 -7.23 -20.16
CA VAL A 309 0.43 -6.61 -20.61
C VAL A 309 0.37 -5.10 -20.37
N PHE A 310 -0.32 -4.40 -21.28
CA PHE A 310 -0.80 -3.03 -21.17
C PHE A 310 -2.27 -2.99 -20.76
N ILE A 311 -2.55 -2.26 -19.69
CA ILE A 311 -3.83 -2.23 -18.98
C ILE A 311 -4.27 -0.80 -18.69
N CYS A 312 -5.58 -0.58 -18.57
CA CYS A 312 -6.13 0.71 -18.17
C CYS A 312 -5.96 0.96 -16.67
N MET A 313 -6.21 2.19 -16.21
CA MET A 313 -6.06 2.57 -14.80
C MET A 313 -6.92 1.73 -13.85
N GLN A 314 -8.15 1.37 -14.27
CA GLN A 314 -9.05 0.54 -13.45
C GLN A 314 -8.51 -0.89 -13.31
N CYS A 315 -8.09 -1.52 -14.42
CA CYS A 315 -7.49 -2.86 -14.39
C CYS A 315 -6.16 -2.86 -13.63
N ALA A 316 -5.35 -1.80 -13.76
CA ALA A 316 -4.14 -1.60 -12.97
C ALA A 316 -4.43 -1.59 -11.46
N GLY A 317 -5.56 -1.05 -11.02
CA GLY A 317 -6.01 -1.12 -9.63
C GLY A 317 -6.26 -2.56 -9.16
N ILE A 318 -6.91 -3.37 -10.00
CA ILE A 318 -7.18 -4.78 -9.72
C ILE A 318 -5.87 -5.58 -9.68
N HIS A 319 -4.98 -5.35 -10.64
CA HIS A 319 -3.64 -5.96 -10.69
C HIS A 319 -2.83 -5.71 -9.41
N ARG A 320 -2.89 -4.50 -8.83
CA ARG A 320 -2.24 -4.20 -7.55
C ARG A 320 -2.78 -5.07 -6.40
N GLY A 321 -4.08 -5.40 -6.44
CA GLY A 321 -4.73 -6.29 -5.48
C GLY A 321 -4.43 -7.79 -5.65
N LEU A 322 -3.67 -8.18 -6.70
CA LEU A 322 -3.16 -9.54 -6.86
C LEU A 322 -1.89 -9.77 -6.02
N GLY A 323 -1.13 -8.71 -5.74
CA GLY A 323 0.16 -8.77 -5.07
C GLY A 323 1.35 -8.80 -6.03
N VAL A 324 2.49 -8.32 -5.57
CA VAL A 324 3.71 -8.09 -6.38
C VAL A 324 4.34 -9.38 -6.93
N HIS A 325 4.07 -10.52 -6.32
CA HIS A 325 4.51 -11.84 -6.78
C HIS A 325 3.71 -12.34 -8.00
N ILE A 326 2.52 -11.76 -8.27
CA ILE A 326 1.68 -12.09 -9.43
C ILE A 326 1.78 -11.00 -10.48
N SER A 327 1.62 -9.72 -10.11
CA SER A 327 1.64 -8.60 -11.04
C SER A 327 2.45 -7.42 -10.53
N LYS A 328 3.36 -6.93 -11.39
CA LYS A 328 4.24 -5.79 -11.11
C LYS A 328 3.84 -4.60 -11.98
N VAL A 329 2.98 -3.74 -11.44
CA VAL A 329 2.34 -2.64 -12.18
C VAL A 329 3.21 -1.37 -12.21
N ARG A 330 3.38 -0.80 -13.41
CA ARG A 330 4.05 0.48 -13.67
C ARG A 330 3.19 1.40 -14.52
N SER A 331 3.26 2.70 -14.27
CA SER A 331 2.73 3.74 -15.15
C SER A 331 3.64 3.90 -16.36
N CYS A 332 3.06 3.93 -17.57
CA CYS A 332 3.82 4.16 -18.79
C CYS A 332 4.22 5.63 -18.99
N THR A 333 3.77 6.53 -18.11
CA THR A 333 4.02 7.98 -18.21
C THR A 333 4.65 8.58 -16.96
N LEU A 334 4.37 8.03 -15.77
CA LEU A 334 4.79 8.60 -14.49
C LEU A 334 5.99 7.88 -13.87
N ASP A 335 6.25 6.63 -14.24
CA ASP A 335 7.32 5.83 -13.65
C ASP A 335 8.62 5.90 -14.47
N THR A 336 9.72 5.56 -13.80
CA THR A 336 11.02 5.31 -14.43
C THR A 336 11.07 3.89 -14.96
N TRP A 337 11.65 3.71 -16.15
CA TRP A 337 11.72 2.43 -16.86
C TRP A 337 13.14 2.00 -17.12
N LEU A 338 13.39 0.69 -17.01
CA LEU A 338 14.63 0.06 -17.45
C LEU A 338 14.53 -0.37 -18.92
N PRO A 339 15.65 -0.38 -19.68
CA PRO A 339 15.62 -0.81 -21.07
C PRO A 339 15.15 -2.27 -21.22
N GLU A 340 15.55 -3.17 -20.30
CA GLU A 340 15.06 -4.57 -20.28
C GLU A 340 13.55 -4.70 -20.13
N GLN A 341 12.93 -3.82 -19.34
CA GLN A 341 11.49 -3.83 -19.12
C GLN A 341 10.74 -3.41 -20.39
N VAL A 342 11.28 -2.42 -21.09
CA VAL A 342 10.73 -1.97 -22.37
C VAL A 342 10.91 -3.07 -23.42
N ALA A 343 12.11 -3.67 -23.52
CA ALA A 343 12.39 -4.77 -24.44
C ALA A 343 11.50 -5.99 -24.20
N PHE A 344 11.24 -6.33 -22.93
CA PHE A 344 10.30 -7.41 -22.59
C PHE A 344 8.89 -7.12 -23.10
N LEU A 345 8.35 -5.93 -22.80
CA LEU A 345 7.02 -5.53 -23.29
C LEU A 345 6.96 -5.41 -24.81
N ASP A 346 8.06 -5.05 -25.46
CA ASP A 346 8.20 -5.00 -26.91
C ASP A 346 8.11 -6.40 -27.54
N SER A 347 8.69 -7.41 -26.88
CA SER A 347 8.68 -8.81 -27.31
C SER A 347 7.41 -9.58 -26.93
N THR A 348 6.59 -9.09 -25.99
CA THR A 348 5.33 -9.72 -25.61
C THR A 348 4.12 -8.93 -26.12
N GLY A 349 3.86 -7.75 -25.56
CA GLY A 349 2.62 -7.01 -25.77
C GLY A 349 1.34 -7.80 -25.44
N ASN A 350 0.20 -7.16 -25.64
CA ASN A 350 -1.10 -7.71 -25.28
C ASN A 350 -1.50 -8.93 -26.09
N ALA A 351 -1.14 -8.99 -27.38
CA ALA A 351 -1.50 -10.12 -28.23
C ALA A 351 -0.87 -11.42 -27.75
N ILE A 352 0.46 -11.45 -27.55
CA ILE A 352 1.20 -12.65 -27.12
C ILE A 352 0.86 -12.97 -25.67
N ALA A 353 0.76 -11.95 -24.81
CA ALA A 353 0.36 -12.18 -23.43
C ALA A 353 -1.03 -12.82 -23.34
N ASN A 354 -2.02 -12.32 -24.09
CA ASN A 354 -3.36 -12.91 -24.08
C ASN A 354 -3.39 -14.31 -24.72
N SER A 355 -2.62 -14.57 -25.78
CA SER A 355 -2.54 -15.93 -26.35
C SER A 355 -1.97 -16.95 -25.35
N TYR A 356 -1.17 -16.49 -24.38
CA TYR A 356 -0.70 -17.32 -23.27
C TYR A 356 -1.69 -17.40 -22.12
N TRP A 357 -2.08 -16.26 -21.53
CA TRP A 357 -2.88 -16.19 -20.30
C TRP A 357 -4.33 -16.62 -20.49
N GLU A 358 -4.87 -16.47 -21.71
CA GLU A 358 -6.25 -16.83 -22.07
C GLU A 358 -6.29 -18.03 -23.03
N ALA A 359 -5.19 -18.79 -23.18
CA ALA A 359 -5.08 -19.89 -24.14
C ALA A 359 -6.21 -20.94 -24.02
N LYS A 360 -6.63 -21.24 -22.79
CA LYS A 360 -7.68 -22.21 -22.46
C LYS A 360 -8.98 -21.54 -22.00
N LEU A 361 -9.16 -20.24 -22.27
CA LEU A 361 -10.35 -19.50 -21.87
C LEU A 361 -11.56 -19.98 -22.69
N PRO A 362 -12.63 -20.52 -22.05
CA PRO A 362 -13.84 -20.88 -22.78
C PRO A 362 -14.50 -19.66 -23.45
N PRO A 363 -15.16 -19.82 -24.61
CA PRO A 363 -15.93 -18.75 -25.22
C PRO A 363 -17.00 -18.22 -24.27
N GLY A 364 -17.11 -16.90 -24.13
CA GLY A 364 -18.13 -16.24 -23.28
C GLY A 364 -17.74 -16.02 -21.82
N GLU A 365 -16.60 -16.53 -21.36
CA GLU A 365 -16.10 -16.31 -19.98
C GLU A 365 -15.48 -14.92 -19.75
N ARG A 366 -15.29 -14.15 -20.82
CA ARG A 366 -14.85 -12.76 -20.68
C ARG A 366 -16.02 -11.92 -20.14
N PRO A 367 -15.84 -11.19 -19.03
CA PRO A 367 -16.94 -10.51 -18.37
C PRO A 367 -17.51 -9.38 -19.24
N PRO A 368 -18.83 -9.14 -19.19
CA PRO A 368 -19.44 -8.04 -19.91
C PRO A 368 -18.98 -6.69 -19.33
N PRO A 369 -19.02 -5.61 -20.14
CA PRO A 369 -18.80 -4.26 -19.64
C PRO A 369 -19.76 -3.90 -18.50
N GLY A 370 -19.26 -3.25 -17.45
CA GLY A 370 -20.11 -2.67 -16.40
C GLY A 370 -20.22 -3.47 -15.11
N ASP A 371 -19.60 -4.65 -15.00
CA ASP A 371 -19.48 -5.39 -13.73
C ASP A 371 -18.02 -5.41 -13.22
N PRO A 372 -17.66 -4.50 -12.29
CA PRO A 372 -16.31 -4.47 -11.70
C PRO A 372 -15.94 -5.72 -10.91
N SER A 373 -16.93 -6.42 -10.32
CA SER A 373 -16.69 -7.62 -9.52
C SER A 373 -16.37 -8.82 -10.39
N ALA A 374 -17.13 -9.01 -11.47
CA ALA A 374 -16.84 -10.02 -12.48
C ALA A 374 -15.48 -9.76 -13.15
N LEU A 375 -15.18 -8.50 -13.48
CA LEU A 375 -13.88 -8.12 -14.03
C LEU A 375 -12.72 -8.41 -13.06
N ALA A 376 -12.89 -8.11 -11.77
CA ALA A 376 -11.88 -8.41 -10.77
C ALA A 376 -11.64 -9.92 -10.62
N THR A 377 -12.71 -10.71 -10.66
CA THR A 377 -12.64 -12.18 -10.63
C THR A 377 -11.92 -12.72 -11.86
N PHE A 378 -12.30 -12.27 -13.05
CA PHE A 378 -11.65 -12.65 -14.31
C PHE A 378 -10.14 -12.37 -14.29
N ILE A 379 -9.73 -11.17 -13.89
CA ILE A 379 -8.30 -10.79 -13.81
C ILE A 379 -7.55 -11.67 -12.81
N ARG A 380 -8.16 -11.99 -11.65
CA ARG A 380 -7.56 -12.92 -10.68
C ARG A 380 -7.29 -14.27 -11.32
N LEU A 381 -8.30 -14.88 -11.94
CA LEU A 381 -8.19 -16.21 -12.55
C LEU A 381 -7.21 -16.25 -13.73
N LYS A 382 -7.20 -15.19 -14.55
CA LYS A 382 -6.28 -15.03 -15.68
C LYS A 382 -4.82 -15.10 -15.23
N TYR A 383 -4.43 -14.28 -14.26
CA TYR A 383 -3.02 -14.14 -13.86
C TYR A 383 -2.59 -15.09 -12.72
N THR A 384 -3.53 -15.76 -12.04
CA THR A 384 -3.21 -17.00 -11.30
C THR A 384 -3.02 -18.18 -12.26
N GLY A 385 -3.26 -18.00 -13.57
CA GLY A 385 -2.90 -18.96 -14.60
C GLY A 385 -3.92 -20.07 -14.82
N GLN A 386 -5.19 -19.86 -14.45
CA GLN A 386 -6.26 -20.85 -14.66
C GLN A 386 -6.39 -21.29 -16.13
N TRP A 387 -6.19 -20.35 -17.06
CA TRP A 387 -6.30 -20.59 -18.50
C TRP A 387 -4.96 -20.57 -19.24
N ALA A 388 -3.86 -20.50 -18.50
CA ALA A 388 -2.53 -20.39 -19.09
C ALA A 388 -2.09 -21.69 -19.80
N GLN A 389 -1.38 -21.56 -20.92
CA GLN A 389 -0.79 -22.69 -21.64
C GLN A 389 0.62 -22.38 -22.15
N GLY A 390 1.55 -23.30 -21.94
CA GLY A 390 2.96 -23.17 -22.33
C GLY A 390 3.84 -22.70 -21.16
N SER A 391 5.05 -22.26 -21.50
CA SER A 391 5.99 -21.62 -20.57
C SER A 391 5.85 -20.11 -20.62
N TRP A 392 6.02 -19.46 -19.46
CA TRP A 392 6.11 -18.00 -19.35
C TRP A 392 7.28 -17.63 -18.45
N PRO A 393 8.06 -16.60 -18.81
CA PRO A 393 8.01 -15.83 -20.08
C PRO A 393 8.40 -16.65 -21.33
N PRO A 394 8.06 -16.18 -22.55
CA PRO A 394 8.61 -16.76 -23.78
C PRO A 394 10.14 -16.66 -23.80
N GLU A 395 10.83 -17.66 -24.37
CA GLU A 395 12.30 -17.69 -24.43
C GLU A 395 12.87 -16.49 -25.20
N GLU A 396 12.28 -16.15 -26.35
CA GLU A 396 12.67 -14.99 -27.15
C GLU A 396 12.52 -13.67 -26.38
N ALA A 397 11.44 -13.54 -25.59
CA ALA A 397 11.21 -12.37 -24.75
C ALA A 397 12.25 -12.25 -23.62
N THR A 398 12.65 -13.40 -23.07
CA THR A 398 13.69 -13.48 -22.05
C THR A 398 15.06 -13.09 -22.62
N ALA A 399 15.40 -13.61 -23.81
CA ALA A 399 16.64 -13.27 -24.51
C ALA A 399 16.70 -11.77 -24.87
N SER A 400 15.60 -11.20 -25.38
CA SER A 400 15.49 -9.77 -25.68
C SER A 400 15.72 -8.89 -24.45
N ALA A 401 15.09 -9.23 -23.32
CA ALA A 401 15.26 -8.50 -22.07
C ALA A 401 16.70 -8.60 -21.53
N LEU A 402 17.36 -9.77 -21.63
CA LEU A 402 18.75 -9.94 -21.21
C LEU A 402 19.73 -9.16 -22.10
N SER A 403 19.49 -9.12 -23.42
CA SER A 403 20.31 -8.34 -24.34
C SER A 403 20.24 -6.84 -24.04
N ALA A 404 19.04 -6.33 -23.72
CA ALA A 404 18.86 -4.92 -23.38
C ALA A 404 19.49 -4.53 -22.03
N ALA A 405 19.78 -5.51 -21.16
CA ALA A 405 20.39 -5.30 -19.84
C ALA A 405 21.90 -5.04 -19.91
N SER A 406 22.52 -5.39 -21.02
CA SER A 406 23.96 -5.26 -21.21
C SER A 406 24.30 -3.80 -21.56
N PRO A 407 25.29 -3.18 -20.90
CA PRO A 407 25.73 -1.84 -21.31
C PRO A 407 26.25 -1.88 -22.76
N PRO A 408 26.08 -0.80 -23.54
CA PRO A 408 26.68 -0.73 -24.86
C PRO A 408 28.21 -0.88 -24.75
N PRO A 409 28.86 -1.54 -25.74
CA PRO A 409 30.30 -1.70 -25.77
C PRO A 409 31.05 -0.36 -25.82
#